data_AF-A0A359HEK9-F1
#
_entry.id   AF-A0A359HEK9-F1
#
_cell.length_a   1.000
_cell.length_b   1.000
_cell.length_c   1.000
_cell.angle_alpha   90.00
_cell.angle_beta   90.00
_cell.angle_gamma   90.00
#
_symmetry.space_group_name_H-M   'P 1'
#
loop_
_entity.id
_entity.type
_entity.pdbx_description
1 polymer ?
#
loop_
_entity_poly.entity_id
_entity_poly.type
_entity_poly.pdbx_seq_one_letter_code
_entity_poly.pdbx_strand_id
1 'polypeptide(L)'
;MLQEKYPQAHLVYLMGGDSLRDLPSWYAAPEFVEACYALGIMRRPGDQFDLSRLETQIPGITPKLWFVEAPLLEIAASQIRSRIWLGQPFRYYLPPEVYRIIQQSKLYCQQQE
;
A
#
# COMPACT_ATOMS: atom_id res chain seq x y z
N MET A 1 10.47 -8.79 -16.08
CA MET A 1 10.25 -8.17 -14.75
C MET A 1 10.83 -6.75 -14.68
N LEU A 2 10.44 -5.90 -13.71
CA LEU A 2 11.03 -4.56 -13.55
C LEU A 2 12.55 -4.61 -13.32
N GLN A 3 13.02 -5.63 -12.60
CA GLN A 3 14.44 -5.89 -12.35
C GLN A 3 15.23 -6.10 -13.65
N GLU A 4 14.66 -6.77 -14.66
CA GLU A 4 15.29 -6.93 -15.98
C GLU A 4 15.39 -5.60 -16.75
N LYS A 5 14.37 -4.73 -16.59
CA LYS A 5 14.34 -3.41 -17.23
C LYS A 5 15.33 -2.44 -16.57
N TYR A 6 15.58 -2.60 -15.28
CA TYR A 6 16.46 -1.75 -14.48
C TYR A 6 17.49 -2.58 -13.71
N PRO A 7 18.44 -3.24 -14.40
CA PRO A 7 19.33 -4.25 -13.79
C PRO A 7 20.32 -3.68 -12.76
N GLN A 8 20.54 -2.36 -12.78
CA GLN A 8 21.44 -1.66 -11.85
C GLN A 8 20.68 -0.93 -10.73
N ALA A 9 19.35 -1.02 -10.70
CA ALA A 9 18.54 -0.32 -9.72
C ALA A 9 18.29 -1.18 -8.47
N HIS A 10 18.35 -0.55 -7.30
CA HIS A 10 17.86 -1.15 -6.07
C HIS A 10 16.34 -0.93 -5.98
N LEU A 11 15.58 -1.95 -6.35
CA LEU A 11 14.11 -1.90 -6.32
C LEU A 11 13.61 -2.14 -4.89
N VAL A 12 13.05 -1.09 -4.29
CA VAL A 12 12.44 -1.14 -2.96
C VAL A 12 10.92 -1.11 -3.12
N TYR A 13 10.24 -2.14 -2.64
CA TYR A 13 8.77 -2.19 -2.67
C TYR A 13 8.18 -1.60 -1.39
N LEU A 14 7.29 -0.61 -1.51
CA LEU A 14 6.67 0.04 -0.36
C LEU A 14 5.30 -0.58 -0.06
N MET A 15 5.06 -0.94 1.20
CA MET A 15 3.81 -1.56 1.63
C MET A 15 3.47 -1.25 3.09
N GLY A 16 2.21 -1.48 3.47
CA GLY A 16 1.75 -1.39 4.85
C GLY A 16 2.02 -2.65 5.66
N GLY A 17 1.90 -2.56 6.99
CA GLY A 17 2.02 -3.70 7.89
C GLY A 17 0.96 -4.79 7.67
N ASP A 18 -0.22 -4.43 7.21
CA ASP A 18 -1.28 -5.36 6.80
C ASP A 18 -0.85 -6.22 5.60
N SER A 19 -0.29 -5.58 4.58
CA SER A 19 0.23 -6.28 3.41
C SER A 19 1.40 -7.20 3.77
N LEU A 20 2.27 -6.80 4.72
CA LEU A 20 3.39 -7.63 5.16
C LEU A 20 2.89 -8.90 5.88
N ARG A 21 1.81 -8.77 6.66
CA ARG A 21 1.15 -9.90 7.33
C ARG A 21 0.59 -10.90 6.32
N ASP A 22 0.00 -10.40 5.23
CA ASP A 22 -0.65 -11.22 4.20
C ASP A 22 0.34 -11.74 3.15
N LEU A 23 1.55 -11.20 3.10
CA LEU A 23 2.59 -11.53 2.11
C LEU A 23 2.84 -13.04 1.92
N PRO A 24 2.88 -13.90 2.98
CA PRO A 24 3.04 -15.34 2.79
C PRO A 24 1.95 -16.03 1.97
N SER A 25 0.78 -15.39 1.83
CA SER A 25 -0.34 -15.90 1.02
C SER A 25 -0.33 -15.39 -0.43
N TRP A 26 0.59 -14.48 -0.77
CA TRP A 26 0.66 -13.93 -2.12
C TRP A 26 1.14 -14.98 -3.12
N TYR A 27 0.73 -14.80 -4.36
CA TYR A 27 1.23 -15.61 -5.46
C TYR A 27 2.74 -15.42 -5.62
N ALA A 28 3.49 -16.52 -5.63
CA ALA A 28 4.95 -16.54 -5.78
C ALA A 28 5.68 -15.59 -4.79
N ALA A 29 5.27 -15.62 -3.51
CA ALA A 29 5.81 -14.74 -2.49
C ALA A 29 7.35 -14.85 -2.32
N PRO A 30 7.97 -16.05 -2.29
CA PRO A 30 9.43 -16.16 -2.22
C PRO A 30 10.13 -15.49 -3.40
N GLU A 31 9.66 -15.71 -4.62
CA GLU A 31 10.23 -15.13 -5.84
C GLU A 31 10.05 -13.61 -5.88
N PHE A 32 8.90 -13.12 -5.43
CA PHE A 32 8.65 -11.70 -5.27
C PHE A 32 9.63 -11.04 -4.28
N VAL A 33 9.83 -11.67 -3.11
CA VAL A 33 10.77 -11.18 -2.11
C VAL A 33 12.21 -11.24 -2.63
N GLU A 34 12.58 -12.29 -3.38
CA GLU A 34 13.89 -12.42 -4.00
C GLU A 34 14.17 -11.28 -5.00
N ALA A 35 13.20 -10.95 -5.86
CA ALA A 35 13.31 -9.90 -6.87
C ALA A 35 13.42 -8.48 -6.28
N CYS A 36 12.97 -8.28 -5.04
CA CYS A 36 13.10 -7.00 -4.35
C CYS A 36 14.49 -6.85 -3.72
N TYR A 37 15.09 -5.67 -3.84
CA TYR A 37 16.28 -5.32 -3.06
C TYR A 37 15.93 -5.16 -1.58
N ALA A 38 14.82 -4.46 -1.29
CA ALA A 38 14.29 -4.29 0.06
C ALA A 38 12.76 -4.10 0.03
N LEU A 39 12.13 -4.25 1.19
CA LEU A 39 10.70 -3.98 1.43
C LEU A 39 10.58 -2.84 2.45
N GLY A 40 10.07 -1.69 2.02
CA GLY A 40 9.79 -0.55 2.88
C GLY A 40 8.42 -0.69 3.56
N ILE A 41 8.40 -0.91 4.87
CA ILE A 41 7.19 -1.20 5.62
C ILE A 41 6.74 0.05 6.39
N MET A 42 5.62 0.63 5.95
CA MET A 42 4.95 1.72 6.66
C MET A 42 4.20 1.15 7.86
N ARG A 43 4.68 1.46 9.07
CA ARG A 43 4.05 0.99 10.32
C ARG A 43 2.85 1.84 10.69
N ARG A 44 1.78 1.19 11.13
CA ARG A 44 0.66 1.83 11.84
C ARG A 44 0.82 1.64 13.35
N PRO A 45 0.31 2.58 14.18
CA PRO A 45 0.25 2.37 15.62
C PRO A 45 -0.43 1.04 15.96
N GLY A 46 0.23 0.20 16.76
CA GLY A 46 -0.28 -1.12 17.15
C GLY A 46 0.13 -2.29 16.25
N ASP A 47 0.86 -2.05 15.16
CA ASP A 47 1.38 -3.14 14.33
C ASP A 47 2.39 -4.01 15.10
N GLN A 48 2.07 -5.30 15.18
CA GLN A 48 2.94 -6.35 15.69
C GLN A 48 3.29 -7.32 14.56
N PHE A 49 4.58 -7.63 14.42
CA PHE A 49 5.09 -8.54 13.40
C PHE A 49 5.83 -9.70 14.08
N ASP A 50 5.44 -10.92 13.76
CA ASP A 50 6.20 -12.12 14.13
C ASP A 50 7.22 -12.40 13.02
N LEU A 51 8.40 -11.78 13.15
CA LEU A 51 9.47 -11.89 12.16
C LEU A 51 9.99 -13.32 12.05
N SER A 52 10.01 -14.08 13.15
CA SER A 52 10.43 -15.48 13.16
C SER A 52 9.50 -16.35 12.32
N ARG A 53 8.18 -16.10 12.44
CA ARG A 53 7.18 -16.78 11.60
C ARG A 53 7.31 -16.37 10.14
N LEU A 54 7.49 -15.08 9.85
CA LEU A 54 7.70 -14.60 8.48
C LEU A 54 8.93 -15.23 7.85
N GLU A 55 10.06 -15.30 8.55
CA GLU A 55 11.29 -15.96 8.11
C GLU A 55 11.09 -17.45 7.84
N THR A 56 10.25 -18.11 8.63
CA THR A 56 9.92 -19.54 8.42
C THR A 56 9.08 -19.73 7.16
N GLN A 57 8.15 -18.81 6.87
CA GLN A 57 7.28 -18.90 5.69
C GLN A 57 7.98 -18.42 4.40
N ILE A 58 8.88 -17.45 4.52
CA ILE A 58 9.64 -16.86 3.42
C ILE A 58 11.10 -16.68 3.89
N PRO A 59 11.96 -17.69 3.70
CA PRO A 59 13.36 -17.61 4.10
C PRO A 59 14.10 -16.45 3.42
N GLY A 60 14.90 -15.70 4.19
CA GLY A 60 15.67 -14.54 3.72
C GLY A 60 14.89 -13.23 3.66
N ILE A 61 13.63 -13.19 4.13
CA ILE A 61 12.83 -11.96 4.13
C ILE A 61 13.31 -10.95 5.17
N THR A 62 13.67 -11.41 6.37
CA THR A 62 14.02 -10.54 7.50
C THR A 62 15.09 -9.49 7.18
N PRO A 63 16.24 -9.82 6.55
CA PRO A 63 17.25 -8.82 6.20
C PRO A 63 16.80 -7.79 5.14
N LYS A 64 15.71 -8.07 4.41
CA LYS A 64 15.15 -7.15 3.41
C LYS A 64 14.13 -6.16 3.99
N LEU A 65 13.67 -6.34 5.24
CA LEU A 65 12.63 -5.50 5.85
C LEU A 65 13.17 -4.18 6.38
N TRP A 66 12.71 -3.07 5.82
CA TRP A 66 13.06 -1.72 6.25
C TRP A 66 11.82 -1.01 6.79
N PHE A 67 11.73 -0.87 8.11
CA PHE A 67 10.61 -0.19 8.75
C PHE A 67 10.75 1.33 8.62
N VAL A 68 9.69 1.97 8.13
CA VAL A 68 9.64 3.42 7.91
C VAL A 68 8.66 4.04 8.89
N GLU A 69 9.14 5.01 9.66
CA GLU A 69 8.28 5.90 10.45
C GLU A 69 7.70 6.97 9.53
N ALA A 70 6.38 6.98 9.39
CA ALA A 70 5.66 7.95 8.59
C ALA A 70 4.55 8.58 9.45
N PRO A 71 4.23 9.87 9.24
CA PRO A 71 3.10 10.49 9.91
C PRO A 71 1.81 9.76 9.55
N LEU A 72 1.02 9.43 10.57
CA LEU A 72 -0.27 8.78 10.36
C LEU A 72 -1.24 9.81 9.79
N LEU A 73 -1.64 9.62 8.54
CA LEU A 73 -2.74 10.34 7.94
C LEU A 73 -4.00 9.48 8.04
N GLU A 74 -4.96 9.90 8.86
CA GLU A 74 -6.23 9.19 9.05
C GLU A 74 -7.21 9.43 7.90
N ILE A 75 -6.76 9.16 6.67
CA ILE A 75 -7.56 9.27 5.45
C ILE A 75 -7.61 7.90 4.77
N ALA A 76 -8.84 7.40 4.58
CA ALA A 76 -9.09 6.14 3.88
C ALA A 76 -9.87 6.38 2.59
N ALA A 77 -9.56 5.61 1.54
CA ALA A 77 -10.28 5.68 0.28
C ALA A 77 -11.78 5.32 0.43
N SER A 78 -12.11 4.38 1.33
CA SER A 78 -13.51 4.04 1.66
C SER A 78 -14.26 5.22 2.28
N GLN A 79 -13.61 5.98 3.16
CA GLN A 79 -14.16 7.20 3.74
C GLN A 79 -14.40 8.26 2.65
N ILE A 80 -13.43 8.48 1.75
CA ILE A 80 -13.58 9.43 0.65
C ILE A 80 -14.77 9.05 -0.25
N ARG A 81 -14.85 7.78 -0.68
CA ARG A 81 -15.97 7.29 -1.51
C ARG A 81 -17.31 7.43 -0.82
N SER A 82 -17.39 7.11 0.47
CA SER A 82 -18.62 7.28 1.27
C SER A 82 -19.04 8.75 1.35
N ARG A 83 -18.10 9.67 1.59
CA ARG A 83 -18.38 11.12 1.59
C ARG A 83 -18.92 11.59 0.25
N ILE A 84 -18.32 11.16 -0.87
CA ILE A 84 -18.78 11.50 -2.21
C ILE A 84 -20.21 10.98 -2.44
N TRP A 85 -20.46 9.72 -2.09
CA TRP A 85 -21.77 9.10 -2.21
C TRP A 85 -22.84 9.83 -1.39
N LEU A 86 -22.50 10.28 -0.19
CA LEU A 86 -23.36 11.06 0.71
C LEU A 86 -23.47 12.56 0.36
N GLY A 87 -22.81 13.03 -0.70
CA GLY A 87 -22.76 14.47 -1.03
C GLY A 87 -22.01 15.34 -0.02
N GLN A 88 -21.15 14.75 0.81
CA GLN A 88 -20.39 15.44 1.85
C GLN A 88 -19.10 16.08 1.30
N PRO A 89 -18.59 17.17 1.91
CA PRO A 89 -17.36 17.82 1.46
C PRO A 89 -16.13 16.90 1.54
N PHE A 90 -15.37 16.78 0.45
CA PHE A 90 -14.16 15.94 0.37
C PHE A 90 -12.95 16.60 -0.32
N ARG A 91 -13.05 17.89 -0.67
CA ARG A 91 -12.03 18.64 -1.45
C ARG A 91 -10.61 18.53 -0.88
N TYR A 92 -10.46 18.60 0.45
CA TYR A 92 -9.15 18.64 1.11
C TYR A 92 -8.61 17.25 1.49
N TYR A 93 -9.32 16.18 1.13
CA TYR A 93 -8.83 14.81 1.31
C TYR A 93 -7.95 14.34 0.15
N LEU A 94 -7.85 15.15 -0.91
CA LEU A 94 -7.25 14.75 -2.18
C LEU A 94 -6.41 15.88 -2.76
N PRO A 95 -5.41 15.54 -3.62
CA PRO A 95 -4.80 16.52 -4.49
C PRO A 95 -5.87 17.22 -5.36
N PRO A 96 -5.71 18.53 -5.67
CA PRO A 96 -6.70 19.30 -6.43
C PRO A 96 -7.08 18.68 -7.78
N GLU A 97 -6.12 18.08 -8.47
CA GLU A 97 -6.33 17.43 -9.76
C GLU A 97 -7.19 16.17 -9.65
N VAL A 98 -6.99 15.36 -8.59
CA VAL A 98 -7.81 14.17 -8.33
C VAL A 98 -9.24 14.55 -7.98
N TYR A 99 -9.42 15.58 -7.15
CA TYR A 99 -10.74 16.14 -6.86
C TYR A 99 -11.47 16.56 -8.14
N ARG A 100 -10.77 17.23 -9.07
CA ARG A 100 -11.33 17.66 -10.35
C ARG A 100 -11.77 16.48 -11.21
N ILE A 101 -10.94 15.44 -11.33
CA ILE A 101 -11.28 14.22 -12.09
C ILE A 101 -12.53 13.55 -11.53
N ILE A 102 -12.64 13.43 -10.20
CA ILE A 102 -13.82 12.81 -9.57
C ILE A 102 -15.09 13.60 -9.88
N GLN A 103 -15.04 14.94 -9.83
CA GLN A 103 -16.19 15.80 -10.14
C GLN A 103 -16.60 15.73 -11.62
N GLN A 104 -15.63 15.81 -12.54
CA GLN A 104 -15.89 15.80 -13.98
C GLN A 104 -16.44 14.46 -14.46
N SER A 105 -15.84 13.36 -13.99
CA SER A 105 -16.22 12.01 -14.37
C SER A 105 -17.34 11.42 -13.51
N LYS A 106 -17.91 12.19 -12.56
CA LYS A 106 -18.94 11.77 -11.60
C LYS A 106 -18.61 10.44 -10.92
N LEU A 107 -17.34 10.21 -10.60
CA LEU A 107 -16.90 8.97 -9.96
C LEU A 107 -17.49 8.87 -8.56
N TYR A 108 -17.97 7.68 -8.20
CA TYR A 108 -18.53 7.36 -6.88
C TYR A 108 -19.82 8.11 -6.51
N CYS A 109 -20.42 8.83 -7.45
CA CYS A 109 -21.76 9.40 -7.30
C CYS A 109 -22.83 8.31 -7.51
N GLN A 110 -24.03 8.49 -6.94
CA GLN A 110 -25.19 7.69 -7.38
C GLN A 110 -25.45 7.95 -8.87
N GLN A 111 -25.64 6.88 -9.64
CA GLN A 111 -26.27 6.99 -10.94
C GLN A 111 -27.73 7.40 -10.67
N GLN A 112 -28.12 8.58 -11.16
CA GLN A 112 -29.53 8.91 -11.27
C GLN A 112 -30.11 8.00 -12.35
N GLU A 113 -30.93 7.03 -11.95
CA GLU A 113 -31.95 6.45 -12.84
C GLU A 113 -33.03 7.50 -13.15
#